data_AF-A0A938C8S4-F1
#
_entry.id   AF-A0A938C8S4-F1
#
_cell.length_a   1.000
_cell.length_b   1.000
_cell.length_c   1.000
_cell.angle_alpha   90.00
_cell.angle_beta   90.00
_cell.angle_gamma   90.00
#
_symmetry.space_group_name_H-M   'P 1'
#
loop_
_entity.id
_entity.type
_entity.pdbx_description
1 polymer ?
#
loop_
_entity_poly.entity_id
_entity_poly.type
_entity_poly.pdbx_seq_one_letter_code
_entity_poly.pdbx_strand_id
1 'polypeptide(L)'
;MNHRLAFLATTVCGVAGISVVTADYANAQALVAETDAQAVALGYKANTAQVDQKKYPKHTAEQKCVNCQLYQSKSADSGSCAVFPGKLVAAAAWCNAYQKK
;
A
#
# COMPACT_ATOMS: atom_id res chain seq x y z
N MET A 1 -3.37 -10.42 -40.79
CA MET A 1 -2.64 -11.00 -41.93
C MET A 1 -1.70 -9.93 -42.48
N ASN A 2 -0.45 -9.89 -42.01
CA ASN A 2 0.65 -9.23 -42.69
C ASN A 2 1.90 -10.07 -42.42
N HIS A 3 2.41 -10.62 -43.52
CA HIS A 3 3.43 -11.65 -43.57
C HIS A 3 4.84 -11.05 -43.47
N ARG A 4 5.68 -11.74 -42.68
CA ARG A 4 7.05 -12.15 -43.00
C ARG A 4 8.07 -11.06 -43.35
N LEU A 5 9.00 -10.84 -42.42
CA LEU A 5 10.44 -10.68 -42.66
C LEU A 5 11.15 -11.02 -41.33
N ALA A 6 11.51 -12.29 -41.18
CA ALA A 6 12.86 -12.79 -41.42
C ALA A 6 13.75 -12.59 -40.18
N PHE A 7 13.64 -13.58 -39.29
CA PHE A 7 14.70 -14.02 -38.39
C PHE A 7 16.04 -14.03 -39.15
N LEU A 8 16.94 -13.12 -38.80
CA LEU A 8 18.35 -13.22 -39.18
C LEU A 8 19.20 -13.01 -37.93
N ALA A 9 19.80 -14.12 -37.54
CA ALA A 9 20.83 -14.24 -36.55
C ALA A 9 22.01 -13.32 -36.84
N THR A 10 22.48 -12.60 -35.83
CA THR A 10 23.87 -12.18 -35.74
C THR A 10 24.39 -12.55 -34.35
N THR A 11 25.18 -13.61 -34.34
CA THR A 11 26.01 -14.06 -33.24
C THR A 11 27.08 -13.00 -32.96
N VAL A 12 27.15 -12.48 -31.73
CA VAL A 12 28.34 -11.77 -31.22
C VAL A 12 28.92 -12.58 -30.06
N CYS A 13 30.18 -12.93 -30.22
CA CYS A 13 31.01 -13.65 -29.27
C CYS A 13 31.24 -12.85 -27.98
N GLY A 14 31.08 -13.53 -26.85
CA GLY A 14 31.83 -13.39 -25.60
C GLY A 14 32.27 -11.98 -25.15
N VAL A 15 31.51 -11.42 -24.22
CA VAL A 15 32.08 -10.74 -23.04
C VAL A 15 31.46 -11.36 -21.79
N ALA A 16 32.31 -11.85 -20.90
CA ALA A 16 31.91 -12.23 -19.56
C ALA A 16 31.34 -10.98 -18.86
N GLY A 17 30.05 -11.02 -18.53
CA GLY A 17 29.38 -9.97 -17.81
C GLY A 17 28.24 -10.60 -17.05
N ILE A 18 28.45 -10.77 -15.75
CA ILE A 18 27.51 -11.24 -14.74
C ILE A 18 26.10 -10.79 -15.14
N SER A 19 25.21 -11.74 -15.47
CA SER A 19 23.78 -11.47 -15.52
C SER A 19 23.43 -10.94 -14.14
N VAL A 20 23.20 -9.63 -14.07
CA VAL A 20 22.68 -8.96 -12.90
C VAL A 20 21.42 -9.72 -12.54
N VAL A 21 21.48 -10.46 -11.44
CA VAL A 21 20.29 -10.99 -10.80
C VAL A 21 19.46 -9.74 -10.52
N THR A 22 18.41 -9.52 -11.31
CA THR A 22 17.35 -8.61 -10.93
C THR A 22 16.78 -9.23 -9.66
N ALA A 23 17.32 -8.81 -8.51
CA ALA A 23 16.70 -9.09 -7.25
C ALA A 23 15.30 -8.50 -7.39
N ASP A 24 14.30 -9.39 -7.51
CA ASP A 24 12.92 -9.07 -7.20
C ASP A 24 12.91 -8.64 -5.74
N TYR A 25 13.24 -7.38 -5.48
CA TYR A 25 12.89 -6.73 -4.25
C TYR A 25 11.37 -6.66 -4.30
N ALA A 26 10.71 -7.69 -3.77
CA ALA A 26 9.34 -7.58 -3.31
C ALA A 26 9.32 -6.37 -2.38
N ASN A 27 8.93 -5.21 -2.92
CA ASN A 27 8.93 -3.95 -2.20
C ASN A 27 7.81 -4.08 -1.16
N ALA A 28 8.16 -4.60 0.02
CA ALA A 28 7.26 -4.67 1.14
C ALA A 28 6.93 -3.23 1.54
N GLN A 29 5.77 -2.77 1.09
CA GLN A 29 5.35 -1.39 1.27
C GLN A 29 5.12 -1.15 2.77
N ALA A 30 5.79 -0.16 3.32
CA ALA A 30 5.80 0.08 4.77
C ALA A 30 4.40 0.41 5.30
N LEU A 31 4.11 -0.01 6.52
CA LEU A 31 2.92 0.45 7.24
C LEU A 31 3.07 1.93 7.64
N VAL A 32 1.95 2.66 7.66
CA VAL A 32 1.87 4.01 8.22
C VAL A 32 2.24 3.96 9.70
N ALA A 33 3.20 4.79 10.11
CA ALA A 33 3.51 4.97 11.52
C ALA A 33 2.57 6.01 12.11
N GLU A 34 2.05 5.79 13.32
CA GLU A 34 1.15 6.76 13.98
C GLU A 34 1.83 8.12 14.25
N THR A 35 3.16 8.15 14.23
CA THR A 35 4.00 9.34 14.41
C THR A 35 4.30 10.07 13.09
N ASP A 36 3.93 9.51 11.93
CA ASP A 36 4.07 10.22 10.66
C ASP A 36 3.24 11.51 10.71
N ALA A 37 3.77 12.62 10.18
CA ALA A 37 3.09 13.92 10.25
C ALA A 37 1.64 13.86 9.71
N GLN A 38 1.41 13.13 8.61
CA GLN A 38 0.07 12.95 8.04
C GLN A 38 -0.82 12.05 8.92
N ALA A 39 -0.25 11.01 9.53
CA ALA A 39 -0.96 10.13 10.46
C ALA A 39 -1.44 10.92 11.68
N VAL A 40 -0.58 11.75 12.26
CA VAL A 40 -0.93 12.65 13.38
C VAL A 40 -2.02 13.65 12.97
N ALA A 41 -1.90 14.26 11.79
CA ALA A 41 -2.88 15.22 11.29
C ALA A 41 -4.27 14.60 11.11
N LEU A 42 -4.34 13.36 10.63
CA LEU A 42 -5.59 12.62 10.42
C LEU A 42 -6.05 11.83 11.64
N GLY A 43 -5.29 11.79 12.74
CA GLY A 43 -5.61 10.96 13.90
C GLY A 43 -5.58 9.47 13.60
N TYR A 44 -4.68 9.03 12.72
CA TYR A 44 -4.51 7.63 12.39
C TYR A 44 -4.14 6.82 13.63
N LYS A 45 -4.89 5.74 13.85
CA LYS A 45 -4.57 4.69 14.82
C LYS A 45 -4.59 3.34 14.13
N ALA A 46 -3.55 2.54 14.31
CA ALA A 46 -3.43 1.22 13.70
C ALA A 46 -4.53 0.26 14.19
N ASN A 47 -5.12 0.55 15.35
CA ASN A 47 -6.31 -0.10 15.87
C ASN A 47 -7.38 0.94 16.23
N THR A 48 -8.57 0.78 15.66
CA THR A 48 -9.74 1.63 15.91
C THR A 48 -10.11 1.76 17.40
N ALA A 49 -9.81 0.75 18.22
CA ALA A 49 -10.05 0.79 19.67
C ALA A 49 -9.13 1.78 20.42
N GLN A 50 -8.06 2.26 19.78
CA GLN A 50 -7.09 3.20 20.36
C GLN A 50 -7.36 4.66 19.95
N VAL A 51 -8.46 4.91 19.22
CA VAL A 51 -8.85 6.27 18.82
C VAL A 51 -9.24 7.08 20.05
N ASP A 52 -8.72 8.30 20.13
CA ASP A 52 -9.09 9.25 21.18
C ASP A 52 -10.51 9.77 20.93
N GLN A 53 -11.47 9.23 21.68
CA GLN A 53 -12.88 9.57 21.52
C GLN A 53 -13.22 10.99 21.99
N LYS A 54 -12.36 11.64 22.80
CA LYS A 54 -12.53 13.06 23.14
C LYS A 54 -12.20 13.93 21.95
N LYS A 55 -11.16 13.55 21.18
CA LYS A 55 -10.75 14.27 19.96
C LYS A 55 -11.67 13.96 18.78
N TYR A 56 -12.19 12.73 18.70
CA TYR A 56 -13.05 12.25 17.61
C TYR A 56 -14.38 11.72 18.14
N PRO A 57 -15.30 12.59 18.60
CA PRO A 57 -16.53 12.16 19.27
C PRO A 57 -17.54 11.42 18.36
N LYS A 58 -17.35 11.49 17.04
CA LYS A 58 -18.16 10.77 16.03
C LYS A 58 -17.58 9.40 15.64
N HIS A 59 -16.41 9.06 16.17
CA HIS A 59 -15.81 7.74 15.96
C HIS A 59 -16.64 6.66 16.67
N THR A 60 -16.72 5.49 16.05
CA THR A 60 -17.27 4.28 16.64
C THR A 60 -16.36 3.09 16.35
N ALA A 61 -16.36 2.07 17.20
CA ALA A 61 -15.47 0.90 17.07
C ALA A 61 -15.73 0.07 15.80
N GLU A 62 -16.90 0.25 15.17
CA GLU A 62 -17.23 -0.38 13.90
C GLU A 62 -16.47 0.28 12.73
N GLN A 63 -16.03 1.54 12.87
CA GLN A 63 -15.32 2.24 11.80
C GLN A 63 -13.89 1.71 11.70
N LYS A 64 -13.59 0.98 10.62
CA LYS A 64 -12.28 0.36 10.38
C LYS A 64 -11.85 0.60 8.94
N CYS A 65 -10.55 0.62 8.68
CA CYS A 65 -10.04 0.72 7.31
C CYS A 65 -10.65 -0.35 6.41
N VAL A 66 -10.79 -1.60 6.87
CA VAL A 66 -11.39 -2.69 6.07
C VAL A 66 -12.81 -2.37 5.54
N ASN A 67 -13.59 -1.55 6.24
CA ASN A 67 -14.92 -1.12 5.82
C ASN A 67 -15.00 0.37 5.40
N CYS A 68 -13.84 0.97 5.07
CA CYS A 68 -13.73 2.34 4.57
C CYS A 68 -13.64 2.37 3.03
N GLN A 69 -14.39 3.27 2.37
CA GLN A 69 -14.42 3.44 0.92
C GLN A 69 -13.03 3.71 0.30
N LEU A 70 -12.11 4.28 1.07
CA LEU A 70 -10.76 4.65 0.63
C LEU A 70 -9.74 3.51 0.75
N TYR A 71 -10.13 2.39 1.37
CA TYR A 71 -9.26 1.25 1.61
C TYR A 71 -9.38 0.20 0.52
N GLN A 72 -8.23 -0.24 0.02
CA GLN A 72 -8.12 -1.38 -0.87
C GLN A 72 -7.22 -2.45 -0.26
N SER A 73 -7.80 -3.63 -0.04
CA SER A 73 -7.12 -4.76 0.57
C SER A 73 -5.91 -5.21 -0.25
N LYS A 74 -4.79 -5.50 0.43
CA LYS A 74 -3.60 -6.13 -0.16
C LYS A 74 -3.28 -7.47 0.52
N SER A 75 -3.72 -7.63 1.77
CA SER A 75 -3.63 -8.84 2.59
C SER A 75 -4.79 -8.89 3.58
N ALA A 76 -4.87 -9.93 4.41
CA ALA A 76 -5.87 -10.03 5.47
C ALA A 76 -5.77 -8.86 6.48
N ASP A 77 -4.56 -8.41 6.76
CA ASP A 77 -4.28 -7.47 7.86
C ASP A 77 -3.93 -6.06 7.40
N SER A 78 -3.67 -5.84 6.11
CA SER A 78 -3.25 -4.54 5.59
C SER A 78 -3.63 -4.29 4.14
N GLY A 79 -3.73 -3.01 3.80
CA GLY A 79 -4.11 -2.56 2.46
C GLY A 79 -3.67 -1.14 2.17
N SER A 80 -3.73 -0.76 0.90
CA SER A 80 -3.48 0.62 0.48
C SER A 80 -4.66 1.52 0.84
N CYS A 81 -4.38 2.78 1.15
CA CYS A 81 -5.39 3.79 1.44
C CYS A 81 -5.12 5.05 0.59
N ALA A 82 -6.14 5.59 -0.07
CA ALA A 82 -5.98 6.74 -0.97
C ALA A 82 -5.37 7.99 -0.28
N VAL A 83 -5.57 8.14 1.03
CA VAL A 83 -5.00 9.27 1.78
C VAL A 83 -3.55 9.03 2.24
N PHE A 84 -3.05 7.79 2.22
CA PHE A 84 -1.68 7.45 2.61
C PHE A 84 -0.92 6.84 1.41
N PRO A 85 -0.60 7.64 0.39
CA PRO A 85 0.06 7.14 -0.82
C PRO A 85 1.43 6.54 -0.49
N GLY A 86 1.75 5.40 -1.10
CA GLY A 86 3.04 4.72 -0.92
C GLY A 86 3.22 3.98 0.40
N LYS A 87 2.22 3.96 1.28
CA LYS A 87 2.22 3.17 2.53
C LYS A 87 0.97 2.29 2.62
N LEU A 88 1.02 1.31 3.51
CA LEU A 88 -0.11 0.46 3.87
C LEU A 88 -0.72 0.92 5.20
N VAL A 89 -2.02 0.70 5.37
CA VAL A 89 -2.71 0.83 6.65
C VAL A 89 -3.15 -0.54 7.14
N ALA A 90 -3.16 -0.74 8.46
CA ALA A 90 -3.76 -1.94 9.03
C ALA A 90 -5.28 -1.98 8.76
N ALA A 91 -5.83 -3.16 8.51
CA ALA A 91 -7.25 -3.38 8.23
C ALA A 91 -8.14 -2.92 9.41
N ALA A 92 -7.65 -3.09 10.64
CA ALA A 92 -8.31 -2.67 11.88
C ALA A 92 -8.13 -1.18 12.23
N ALA A 93 -7.36 -0.44 11.43
CA ALA A 93 -7.03 0.96 11.71
C ALA A 93 -8.21 1.90 11.50
N TRP A 94 -8.05 3.15 11.92
CA TRP A 94 -8.98 4.24 11.66
C TRP A 94 -8.23 5.57 11.50
N CYS A 95 -8.79 6.50 10.72
CA CYS A 95 -8.40 7.91 10.71
C CYS A 95 -9.63 8.79 10.43
N ASN A 96 -9.53 10.09 10.70
CA ASN A 96 -10.63 11.05 10.58
C ASN A 96 -11.12 11.30 9.13
N ALA A 97 -10.44 10.73 8.13
CA ALA A 97 -10.90 10.70 6.73
C ALA A 97 -11.79 9.47 6.42
N TYR A 98 -12.21 8.73 7.45
CA TYR A 98 -13.09 7.56 7.30
C TYR A 98 -14.34 7.89 6.48
N GLN A 99 -14.63 7.05 5.48
CA GLN A 99 -15.83 7.10 4.67
C GLN A 99 -16.44 5.71 4.66
N LYS A 100 -17.69 5.59 5.11
CA LYS A 100 -18.38 4.30 5.14
C LYS A 100 -18.54 3.76 3.71
N LYS A 101 -18.27 2.47 3.50
CA LYS A 101 -18.61 1.74 2.27
C LYS A 101 -20.13 1.58 2.11
#